data_AF-A0A6A3XP13-F1
#
_entry.id   AF-A0A6A3XP13-F1
#
_cell.length_a   1.000
_cell.length_b   1.000
_cell.length_c   1.000
_cell.angle_alpha   90.00
_cell.angle_beta   90.00
_cell.angle_gamma   90.00
#
_symmetry.space_group_name_H-M   'P 1'
#
loop_
_entity.id
_entity.type
_entity.pdbx_description
1 polymer ?
#
loop_
_entity_poly.entity_id
_entity_poly.type
_entity_poly.pdbx_seq_one_letter_code
_entity_poly.pdbx_strand_id
1 'polypeptide(L)'
;MLLDADTLFFQSPASLWDTTKYQETGTLFFNDRISYERSYLAARDGLGDSNIGALHRFLEGFDVAPYRRFGVVGSRRRSAPRRMLGLDFGFQPSAFLLNSHVWRLRSGHQMDSSLMLWDKARQQRATVILASFVSLNGLPPPPSYGDKELYWVACEVGETAYSFSDFAVGTVGWDLLAAGRQNDGVLCGDALQHYPVQTNPAKGPGADVEPLYMNSDNIVEWGQESRRLYRTAARPAELYPGSFTERKLLQTCPFDVTTMELAPLEAMLLTQRKKFYDVVEDWIDERSSTWWQPFA
;
A
#
# COMPACT_ATOMS: atom_id res chain seq x y z
N MET A 1 5.06 -8.89 -11.10
CA MET A 1 3.91 -8.16 -10.54
C MET A 1 3.09 -9.16 -9.78
N LEU A 2 2.76 -8.84 -8.53
CA LEU A 2 1.76 -9.55 -7.73
C LEU A 2 0.56 -8.62 -7.60
N LEU A 3 -0.64 -9.18 -7.66
CA LEU A 3 -1.90 -8.47 -7.83
C LEU A 3 -3.01 -9.28 -7.16
N ASP A 4 -3.88 -8.63 -6.40
CA ASP A 4 -5.08 -9.27 -5.86
C ASP A 4 -6.17 -9.41 -6.94
N ALA A 5 -6.97 -10.47 -6.83
CA ALA A 5 -7.97 -10.80 -7.85
C ALA A 5 -9.12 -9.78 -7.96
N ASP A 6 -9.33 -9.00 -6.91
CA ASP A 6 -10.33 -7.94 -6.74
C ASP A 6 -9.77 -6.54 -7.03
N THR A 7 -8.53 -6.45 -7.54
CA THR A 7 -7.97 -5.17 -7.98
C THR A 7 -8.50 -4.77 -9.35
N LEU A 8 -9.06 -3.57 -9.45
CA LEU A 8 -9.60 -2.97 -10.66
C LEU A 8 -8.75 -1.79 -11.11
N PHE A 9 -8.29 -1.82 -12.36
CA PHE A 9 -7.47 -0.76 -12.94
C PHE A 9 -8.29 0.30 -13.68
N PHE A 10 -7.98 1.58 -13.41
CA PHE A 10 -8.45 2.73 -14.17
C PHE A 10 -7.51 3.09 -15.33
N GLN A 11 -6.27 2.59 -15.28
CA GLN A 11 -5.24 2.80 -16.29
C GLN A 11 -4.40 1.53 -16.46
N SER A 12 -3.77 1.36 -17.62
CA SER A 12 -2.91 0.20 -17.86
C SER A 12 -1.74 0.13 -16.87
N PRO A 13 -1.56 -0.97 -16.13
CA PRO A 13 -0.42 -1.13 -15.22
C PRO A 13 0.91 -1.35 -15.96
N ALA A 14 0.91 -1.58 -17.28
CA ALA A 14 2.12 -1.87 -18.05
C ALA A 14 3.18 -0.75 -17.95
N SER A 15 2.73 0.50 -17.83
CA SER A 15 3.64 1.65 -17.71
C SER A 15 4.38 1.70 -16.37
N LEU A 16 3.97 0.93 -15.36
CA LEU A 16 4.66 0.88 -14.05
C LEU A 16 6.09 0.38 -14.18
N TRP A 17 6.36 -0.51 -15.14
CA TRP A 17 7.71 -0.99 -15.45
C TRP A 17 8.60 0.10 -16.05
N ASP A 18 8.03 1.12 -16.69
CA ASP A 18 8.79 2.21 -17.29
C ASP A 18 9.07 3.36 -16.31
N THR A 19 8.49 3.30 -15.11
CA THR A 19 8.74 4.31 -14.08
C THR A 19 10.20 4.29 -13.64
N THR A 20 10.81 5.46 -13.44
CA THR A 20 12.16 5.57 -12.88
C THR A 20 12.26 4.86 -11.53
N LYS A 21 11.20 4.90 -10.72
CA LYS A 21 11.11 4.18 -9.45
C LYS A 21 11.38 2.68 -9.62
N TYR A 22 10.70 2.00 -10.54
CA TYR A 22 10.93 0.58 -10.81
C TYR A 22 12.25 0.34 -11.56
N GLN A 23 12.59 1.17 -12.54
CA GLN A 23 13.83 1.00 -13.30
C GLN A 23 15.08 1.13 -12.42
N GLU A 24 15.08 2.02 -11.43
CA GLU A 24 16.23 2.20 -10.53
C GLU A 24 16.32 1.10 -9.46
N THR A 25 15.20 0.59 -8.93
CA THR A 25 15.22 -0.33 -7.78
C THR A 25 14.82 -1.77 -8.12
N GLY A 26 14.05 -2.01 -9.17
CA GLY A 26 13.40 -3.31 -9.43
C GLY A 26 12.23 -3.59 -8.49
N THR A 27 11.78 -2.59 -7.72
CA THR A 27 10.61 -2.70 -6.84
C THR A 27 9.71 -1.48 -6.97
N LEU A 28 8.41 -1.68 -6.78
CA LEU A 28 7.45 -0.59 -6.65
C LEU A 28 6.32 -1.04 -5.71
N PHE A 29 6.19 -0.33 -4.60
CA PHE A 29 5.19 -0.57 -3.56
C PHE A 29 4.23 0.62 -3.46
N PHE A 30 3.04 0.38 -2.89
CA PHE A 30 2.03 1.40 -2.63
C PHE A 30 1.81 1.57 -1.13
N ASN A 31 1.44 2.79 -0.72
CA ASN A 31 1.27 3.10 0.71
C ASN A 31 -0.08 2.62 1.21
N ASP A 32 -0.13 2.05 2.40
CA ASP A 32 -1.37 1.70 3.09
C ASP A 32 -1.96 2.93 3.82
N ARG A 33 -3.14 2.77 4.41
CA ARG A 33 -3.82 3.79 5.22
C ARG A 33 -2.99 4.06 6.48
N ILE A 34 -2.91 5.33 6.86
CA ILE A 34 -2.21 5.76 8.08
C ILE A 34 -3.12 5.54 9.29
N SER A 35 -3.44 4.28 9.59
CA SER A 35 -4.27 3.82 10.70
C SER A 35 -3.52 2.82 11.59
N TYR A 36 -4.16 2.35 12.65
CA TYR A 36 -3.61 1.34 13.57
C TYR A 36 -2.32 1.78 14.28
N GLU A 37 -2.27 3.03 14.75
CA GLU A 37 -1.10 3.64 15.41
C GLU A 37 -0.63 2.94 16.70
N ARG A 38 -1.32 1.87 17.14
CA ARG A 38 -0.99 1.03 18.30
C ARG A 38 -0.93 -0.47 17.98
N SER A 39 -1.00 -0.88 16.72
CA SER A 39 -0.99 -2.29 16.31
C SER A 39 0.15 -2.58 15.32
N TYR A 40 0.44 -3.87 15.12
CA TYR A 40 1.40 -4.36 14.12
C TYR A 40 2.77 -3.64 14.24
N LEU A 41 3.22 -2.95 13.18
CA LEU A 41 4.51 -2.27 13.15
C LEU A 41 4.64 -1.18 14.23
N ALA A 42 3.51 -0.56 14.62
CA ALA A 42 3.45 0.47 15.66
C ALA A 42 3.02 -0.05 17.05
N ALA A 43 2.89 -1.37 17.23
CA ALA A 43 2.57 -1.96 18.52
C ALA A 43 3.61 -1.56 19.58
N ARG A 44 3.15 -1.31 20.81
CA ARG A 44 3.99 -0.88 21.95
C ARG A 44 3.51 -1.53 23.24
N ASP A 45 4.44 -1.77 24.16
CA ASP A 45 4.14 -2.38 25.45
C ASP A 45 3.61 -1.31 26.41
N GLY A 46 2.44 -1.57 27.01
CA GLY A 46 1.82 -0.68 27.99
C GLY A 46 1.09 0.53 27.40
N LEU A 47 0.49 1.32 28.29
CA LEU A 47 -0.32 2.50 27.95
C LEU A 47 0.50 3.79 27.75
N GLY A 48 1.80 3.77 28.04
CA GLY A 48 2.67 4.95 27.97
C GLY A 48 3.11 5.31 26.55
N ASP A 49 3.56 6.55 26.37
CA ASP A 49 4.16 7.04 25.13
C ASP A 49 5.63 6.62 25.05
N SER A 50 5.85 5.39 24.61
CA SER A 50 7.17 4.94 24.17
C SER A 50 7.41 5.41 22.73
N ASN A 51 8.56 6.07 22.50
CA ASN A 51 9.05 6.38 21.16
C ASN A 51 9.62 5.14 20.44
N ILE A 52 9.59 3.98 21.08
CA ILE A 52 10.06 2.69 20.56
C ILE A 52 8.86 1.75 20.47
N GLY A 53 8.60 1.27 19.27
CA GLY A 53 7.55 0.29 18.95
C GLY A 53 8.10 -1.02 18.38
N ALA A 54 7.21 -1.92 18.00
CA ALA A 54 7.53 -3.27 17.55
C ALA A 54 8.46 -3.29 16.32
N LEU A 55 8.24 -2.42 15.33
CA LEU A 55 9.16 -2.29 14.18
C LEU A 55 10.59 -1.97 14.61
N HIS A 56 10.76 -1.00 15.53
CA HIS A 56 12.09 -0.58 15.98
C HIS A 56 12.87 -1.74 16.62
N ARG A 57 12.21 -2.50 17.49
CA ARG A 57 12.83 -3.66 18.17
C ARG A 57 13.10 -4.80 17.20
N PHE A 58 12.18 -5.04 16.27
CA PHE A 58 12.39 -6.02 15.22
C PHE A 58 13.64 -5.70 14.39
N LEU A 59 13.78 -4.44 13.96
CA LEU A 59 14.92 -3.99 13.16
C LEU A 59 16.24 -4.01 13.93
N GLU A 60 16.23 -3.62 15.21
CA GLU A 60 17.43 -3.69 16.06
C GLU A 60 17.90 -5.15 16.25
N GLY A 61 16.97 -6.06 16.53
CA GLY A 61 17.28 -7.47 16.77
C GLY A 61 17.58 -8.30 15.52
N PHE A 62 17.44 -7.76 14.33
CA PHE A 62 17.63 -8.51 13.09
C PHE A 62 19.11 -8.67 12.72
N ASP A 63 19.61 -9.91 12.71
CA ASP A 63 20.98 -10.21 12.27
C ASP A 63 21.09 -10.27 10.73
N VAL A 64 21.67 -9.23 10.16
CA VAL A 64 21.91 -9.13 8.71
C VAL A 64 23.15 -9.90 8.23
N ALA A 65 24.03 -10.35 9.13
CA ALA A 65 25.33 -10.91 8.75
C ALA A 65 25.25 -12.10 7.77
N PRO A 66 24.30 -13.06 7.90
CA PRO A 66 24.17 -14.19 6.98
C PRO A 66 23.86 -13.78 5.53
N TYR A 67 23.28 -12.60 5.34
CA TYR A 67 22.76 -12.13 4.05
C TYR A 67 23.74 -11.23 3.29
N ARG A 68 24.84 -10.79 3.92
CA ARG A 68 25.78 -9.82 3.32
C ARG A 68 26.43 -10.28 2.02
N ARG A 69 26.56 -11.59 1.82
CA ARG A 69 27.14 -12.19 0.61
C ARG A 69 26.29 -12.00 -0.66
N PHE A 70 25.01 -11.67 -0.51
CA PHE A 70 24.11 -11.47 -1.65
C PHE A 70 24.16 -10.03 -2.17
N GLY A 71 23.97 -9.88 -3.47
CA GLY A 71 23.97 -8.58 -4.16
C GLY A 71 22.81 -7.68 -3.74
N VAL A 72 23.04 -6.38 -3.84
CA VAL A 72 22.05 -5.32 -3.56
C VAL A 72 21.93 -4.38 -4.75
N VAL A 73 20.79 -3.73 -4.85
CA VAL A 73 20.64 -2.55 -5.71
C VAL A 73 21.15 -1.33 -4.94
N GLY A 74 22.17 -0.67 -5.48
CA GLY A 74 22.79 0.49 -4.83
C GLY A 74 21.81 1.66 -4.69
N SER A 75 21.93 2.40 -3.58
CA SER A 75 21.17 3.63 -3.34
C SER A 75 22.08 4.85 -3.54
N ARG A 76 21.56 5.90 -4.19
CA ARG A 76 22.22 7.22 -4.25
C ARG A 76 22.18 8.01 -2.93
N ARG A 77 21.52 7.49 -1.89
CA ARG A 77 21.17 8.26 -0.68
C ARG A 77 22.27 8.25 0.38
N ARG A 78 22.33 9.34 1.15
CA ARG A 78 23.30 9.56 2.25
C ARG A 78 23.11 8.52 3.36
N SER A 79 24.22 8.02 3.89
CA SER A 79 24.26 7.12 5.04
C SER A 79 23.63 7.76 6.28
N ALA A 80 22.61 7.10 6.85
CA ALA A 80 22.08 7.47 8.16
C ALA A 80 22.94 6.90 9.29
N PRO A 81 22.93 7.49 10.50
CA PRO A 81 23.60 6.91 11.66
C PRO A 81 23.04 5.52 11.98
N ARG A 82 23.88 4.57 12.42
CA ARG A 82 23.43 3.26 12.89
C ARG A 82 22.85 3.25 14.30
N ARG A 83 23.13 4.28 15.08
CA ARG A 83 22.63 4.44 16.45
C ARG A 83 21.61 5.57 16.49
N MET A 84 20.40 5.25 16.91
CA MET A 84 19.30 6.21 17.03
C MET A 84 18.25 5.68 18.01
N LEU A 85 17.51 6.58 18.66
CA LEU A 85 16.50 6.22 19.68
C LEU A 85 17.05 5.36 20.83
N GLY A 86 18.37 5.40 21.09
CA GLY A 86 19.03 4.53 22.06
C GLY A 86 19.24 3.08 21.60
N LEU A 87 18.89 2.75 20.36
CA LEU A 87 19.04 1.44 19.73
C LEU A 87 20.26 1.43 18.80
N ASP A 88 20.86 0.24 18.62
CA ASP A 88 22.02 0.02 17.74
C ASP A 88 21.64 -0.96 16.63
N PHE A 89 21.52 -0.46 15.40
CA PHE A 89 21.07 -1.24 14.26
C PHE A 89 22.24 -1.92 13.55
N GLY A 90 22.10 -3.23 13.26
CA GLY A 90 23.09 -4.03 12.53
C GLY A 90 23.28 -3.65 11.04
N PHE A 91 22.47 -2.71 10.55
CA PHE A 91 22.41 -2.20 9.19
C PHE A 91 22.22 -0.67 9.21
N GLN A 92 22.27 0.00 8.05
CA GLN A 92 22.00 1.42 7.92
C GLN A 92 20.54 1.69 7.54
N PRO A 93 19.71 2.24 8.45
CA PRO A 93 18.35 2.64 8.13
C PRO A 93 18.27 3.59 6.92
N SER A 94 17.31 3.35 6.03
CA SER A 94 17.10 4.17 4.86
C SER A 94 16.43 5.50 5.22
N ALA A 95 16.68 6.54 4.40
CA ALA A 95 15.98 7.81 4.55
C ALA A 95 14.46 7.68 4.37
N PHE A 96 13.98 6.66 3.65
CA PHE A 96 12.55 6.38 3.56
C PHE A 96 12.03 5.90 4.91
N LEU A 97 12.64 4.86 5.49
CA LEU A 97 12.22 4.32 6.79
C LEU A 97 12.14 5.43 7.84
N LEU A 98 13.19 6.25 7.98
CA LEU A 98 13.25 7.30 9.00
C LEU A 98 12.17 8.40 8.83
N ASN A 99 11.65 8.58 7.62
CA ASN A 99 10.58 9.53 7.34
C ASN A 99 9.18 8.88 7.28
N SER A 100 9.11 7.55 7.31
CA SER A 100 7.87 6.78 7.23
C SER A 100 6.94 7.01 8.43
N HIS A 101 5.64 6.83 8.21
CA HIS A 101 4.66 6.95 9.28
C HIS A 101 4.79 5.81 10.30
N VAL A 102 5.20 4.62 9.87
CA VAL A 102 5.42 3.47 10.76
C VAL A 102 6.60 3.69 11.71
N TRP A 103 7.71 4.30 11.23
CA TRP A 103 8.83 4.68 12.09
C TRP A 103 8.43 5.73 13.12
N ARG A 104 7.56 6.67 12.74
CA ARG A 104 7.00 7.68 13.65
C ARG A 104 5.86 7.16 14.53
N LEU A 105 5.57 5.85 14.51
CA LEU A 105 4.49 5.20 15.26
C LEU A 105 3.10 5.77 14.96
N ARG A 106 2.90 6.35 13.76
CA ARG A 106 1.64 6.93 13.30
C ARG A 106 0.75 5.91 12.60
N SER A 107 1.31 4.78 12.15
CA SER A 107 0.55 3.71 11.53
C SER A 107 1.13 2.34 11.86
N GLY A 108 0.24 1.34 11.95
CA GLY A 108 0.61 -0.07 12.05
C GLY A 108 0.99 -0.70 10.71
N HIS A 109 0.71 -0.02 9.60
CA HIS A 109 0.94 -0.51 8.25
C HIS A 109 1.71 0.50 7.40
N GLN A 110 2.53 0.00 6.48
CA GLN A 110 3.22 0.84 5.51
C GLN A 110 2.80 0.49 4.10
N MET A 111 2.68 -0.81 3.79
CA MET A 111 2.51 -1.29 2.43
C MET A 111 1.09 -1.80 2.17
N ASP A 112 0.46 -1.30 1.12
CA ASP A 112 -0.72 -1.89 0.49
C ASP A 112 -0.31 -3.14 -0.31
N SER A 113 -1.03 -4.25 -0.13
CA SER A 113 -0.74 -5.53 -0.79
C SER A 113 -1.46 -5.74 -2.11
N SER A 114 -2.41 -4.86 -2.46
CA SER A 114 -3.25 -5.00 -3.65
C SER A 114 -2.46 -5.15 -4.95
N LEU A 115 -1.34 -4.42 -5.07
CA LEU A 115 -0.43 -4.47 -6.22
C LEU A 115 1.00 -4.22 -5.77
N MET A 116 1.92 -5.05 -6.25
CA MET A 116 3.35 -4.77 -6.11
C MET A 116 4.18 -5.27 -7.29
N LEU A 117 5.25 -4.53 -7.60
CA LEU A 117 6.28 -4.97 -8.54
C LEU A 117 7.52 -5.38 -7.76
N TRP A 118 8.07 -6.55 -8.11
CA TRP A 118 9.26 -7.11 -7.50
C TRP A 118 10.05 -7.90 -8.53
N ASP A 119 11.29 -7.47 -8.76
CA ASP A 119 12.27 -8.18 -9.56
C ASP A 119 13.20 -8.99 -8.64
N LYS A 120 12.96 -10.30 -8.58
CA LYS A 120 13.74 -11.24 -7.75
C LYS A 120 15.22 -11.29 -8.15
N ALA A 121 15.52 -11.14 -9.44
CA ALA A 121 16.89 -11.25 -9.95
C ALA A 121 17.72 -10.01 -9.57
N ARG A 122 17.09 -8.84 -9.53
CA ARG A 122 17.71 -7.59 -9.06
C ARG A 122 17.78 -7.50 -7.54
N GLN A 123 16.72 -7.92 -6.84
CA GLN A 123 16.62 -7.86 -5.39
C GLN A 123 17.12 -9.14 -4.72
N GLN A 124 18.35 -9.57 -5.02
CA GLN A 124 18.86 -10.88 -4.57
C GLN A 124 18.87 -11.01 -3.05
N ARG A 125 19.51 -10.07 -2.34
CA ARG A 125 19.61 -10.12 -0.89
C ARG A 125 18.24 -10.07 -0.22
N ALA A 126 17.40 -9.12 -0.62
CA ALA A 126 16.06 -9.00 -0.06
C ALA A 126 15.18 -10.22 -0.39
N THR A 127 15.34 -10.85 -1.55
CA THR A 127 14.62 -12.09 -1.89
C THR A 127 15.00 -13.24 -0.96
N VAL A 128 16.28 -13.37 -0.59
CA VAL A 128 16.73 -14.41 0.36
C VAL A 128 16.28 -14.12 1.79
N ILE A 129 16.28 -12.84 2.20
CA ILE A 129 15.73 -12.41 3.49
C ILE A 129 14.22 -12.72 3.55
N LEU A 130 13.48 -12.31 2.52
CA LEU A 130 12.05 -12.59 2.39
C LEU A 130 11.76 -14.09 2.46
N ALA A 131 12.53 -14.92 1.75
CA ALA A 131 12.41 -16.37 1.82
C ALA A 131 12.62 -16.89 3.26
N SER A 132 13.48 -16.24 4.04
CA SER A 132 13.76 -16.61 5.43
C SER A 132 12.62 -16.20 6.38
N PHE A 133 11.97 -15.05 6.12
CA PHE A 133 10.73 -14.67 6.83
C PHE A 133 9.60 -15.68 6.59
N VAL A 134 9.40 -16.09 5.33
CA VAL A 134 8.31 -17.00 4.95
C VAL A 134 8.55 -18.43 5.41
N SER A 135 9.79 -18.92 5.31
CA SER A 135 10.13 -20.30 5.71
C SER A 135 10.27 -20.49 7.22
N LEU A 136 10.22 -19.41 8.01
CA LEU A 136 10.38 -19.43 9.48
C LEU A 136 11.62 -20.21 9.93
N ASN A 137 12.73 -20.09 9.18
CA ASN A 137 14.02 -20.73 9.46
C ASN A 137 14.72 -20.15 10.70
N GLY A 138 14.05 -20.13 11.85
CA GLY A 138 14.54 -19.58 13.12
C GLY A 138 14.51 -18.06 13.22
N LEU A 139 13.95 -17.35 12.24
CA LEU A 139 13.76 -15.90 12.29
C LEU A 139 12.31 -15.53 12.58
N PRO A 140 12.06 -14.57 13.49
CA PRO A 140 10.72 -14.05 13.68
C PRO A 140 10.27 -13.31 12.41
N PRO A 141 8.99 -13.39 12.01
CA PRO A 141 8.47 -12.51 10.98
C PRO A 141 8.40 -11.07 11.52
N PRO A 142 8.44 -10.06 10.63
CA PRO A 142 8.10 -8.70 10.99
C PRO A 142 6.72 -8.63 11.67
N PRO A 143 6.49 -7.67 12.60
CA PRO A 143 5.22 -7.54 13.31
C PRO A 143 4.13 -6.97 12.40
N SER A 144 3.66 -7.80 11.47
CA SER A 144 2.81 -7.46 10.32
C SER A 144 1.44 -8.12 10.44
N TYR A 145 0.41 -7.51 9.83
CA TYR A 145 -0.82 -8.22 9.51
C TYR A 145 -0.61 -8.97 8.21
N GLY A 146 -0.46 -10.29 8.30
CA GLY A 146 -0.12 -11.13 7.16
C GLY A 146 1.29 -10.84 6.62
N ASP A 147 1.50 -11.10 5.34
CA ASP A 147 2.80 -11.14 4.67
C ASP A 147 3.21 -9.84 3.96
N LYS A 148 2.30 -8.85 3.85
CA LYS A 148 2.53 -7.63 3.05
C LYS A 148 3.77 -6.84 3.48
N GLU A 149 3.96 -6.61 4.78
CA GLU A 149 5.10 -5.80 5.23
C GLU A 149 6.44 -6.52 5.06
N LEU A 150 6.45 -7.85 4.85
CA LEU A 150 7.69 -8.63 4.73
C LEU A 150 8.53 -8.19 3.53
N TYR A 151 7.89 -7.76 2.45
CA TYR A 151 8.58 -7.39 1.20
C TYR A 151 9.47 -6.16 1.37
N TRP A 152 8.90 -5.04 1.83
CA TRP A 152 9.69 -3.82 1.99
C TRP A 152 10.63 -3.91 3.19
N VAL A 153 10.24 -4.60 4.27
CA VAL A 153 11.13 -4.83 5.42
C VAL A 153 12.35 -5.64 4.99
N ALA A 154 12.19 -6.66 4.13
CA ALA A 154 13.32 -7.41 3.58
C ALA A 154 14.26 -6.53 2.74
N CYS A 155 13.74 -5.53 2.02
CA CYS A 155 14.56 -4.54 1.34
C CYS A 155 15.32 -3.65 2.34
N GLU A 156 14.63 -3.18 3.38
CA GLU A 156 15.18 -2.30 4.41
C GLU A 156 16.34 -2.95 5.16
N VAL A 157 16.13 -4.11 5.79
CA VAL A 157 17.21 -4.85 6.48
C VAL A 157 18.25 -5.39 5.49
N GLY A 158 17.91 -5.52 4.21
CA GLY A 158 18.83 -5.87 3.15
C GLY A 158 19.79 -4.73 2.76
N GLU A 159 19.57 -3.50 3.20
CA GLU A 159 20.31 -2.30 2.72
C GLU A 159 20.29 -2.19 1.17
N THR A 160 19.21 -2.64 0.54
CA THR A 160 19.02 -2.56 -0.92
C THR A 160 18.01 -1.47 -1.24
N ALA A 161 18.21 -0.73 -2.33
CA ALA A 161 17.30 0.33 -2.73
C ALA A 161 15.90 -0.23 -3.05
N TYR A 162 14.86 0.48 -2.63
CA TYR A 162 13.45 0.18 -2.93
C TYR A 162 12.63 1.46 -3.10
N SER A 163 11.47 1.34 -3.73
CA SER A 163 10.63 2.49 -4.08
C SER A 163 9.18 2.30 -3.64
N PHE A 164 8.60 3.35 -3.07
CA PHE A 164 7.17 3.50 -2.82
C PHE A 164 6.56 4.55 -3.76
N SER A 165 5.25 4.44 -4.00
CA SER A 165 4.41 5.50 -4.57
C SER A 165 4.62 6.83 -3.84
N ASP A 166 4.64 7.93 -4.59
CA ASP A 166 4.71 9.28 -4.01
C ASP A 166 3.42 9.71 -3.32
N PHE A 167 2.33 8.97 -3.51
CA PHE A 167 1.00 9.30 -3.02
C PHE A 167 0.54 8.37 -1.90
N ALA A 168 -0.20 8.95 -0.96
CA ALA A 168 -0.95 8.20 0.05
C ALA A 168 -2.14 7.50 -0.61
N VAL A 169 -2.60 6.41 0.02
CA VAL A 169 -3.85 5.78 -0.39
C VAL A 169 -5.03 6.75 -0.25
N GLY A 170 -5.84 6.79 -1.29
CA GLY A 170 -7.11 7.49 -1.36
C GLY A 170 -8.29 6.57 -1.05
N THR A 171 -9.48 7.05 -1.38
CA THR A 171 -10.71 6.26 -1.24
C THR A 171 -11.65 6.51 -2.40
N VAL A 172 -12.39 5.47 -2.78
CA VAL A 172 -13.53 5.52 -3.69
C VAL A 172 -14.78 4.99 -2.97
N GLY A 173 -15.90 5.69 -3.07
CA GLY A 173 -17.08 5.37 -2.26
C GLY A 173 -18.29 6.26 -2.52
N TRP A 174 -19.45 5.86 -2.00
CA TRP A 174 -20.68 6.67 -1.98
C TRP A 174 -20.96 7.32 -0.61
N ASP A 175 -20.24 6.91 0.45
CA ASP A 175 -20.49 7.37 1.81
C ASP A 175 -19.70 8.65 2.11
N LEU A 176 -20.24 9.76 1.63
CA LEU A 176 -19.68 11.10 1.77
C LEU A 176 -20.14 11.74 3.10
N LEU A 177 -19.39 11.50 4.17
CA LEU A 177 -19.68 12.08 5.50
C LEU A 177 -19.52 13.61 5.52
N ALA A 178 -18.53 14.12 4.79
CA ALA A 178 -18.35 15.55 4.59
C ALA A 178 -17.77 15.82 3.21
N ALA A 179 -18.48 16.62 2.40
CA ALA A 179 -17.95 17.10 1.13
C ALA A 179 -16.79 18.08 1.39
N GLY A 180 -15.63 17.85 0.78
CA GLY A 180 -14.47 18.72 0.92
C GLY A 180 -13.89 19.14 -0.41
N ARG A 181 -13.61 20.43 -0.57
CA ARG A 181 -12.97 20.99 -1.78
C ARG A 181 -11.52 21.43 -1.53
N GLN A 182 -11.12 21.58 -0.28
CA GLN A 182 -9.80 22.08 0.11
C GLN A 182 -9.24 21.27 1.29
N ASN A 183 -9.20 19.95 1.16
CA ASN A 183 -8.72 19.04 2.21
C ASN A 183 -9.49 19.16 3.54
N ASP A 184 -10.81 19.35 3.45
CA ASP A 184 -11.74 19.53 4.57
C ASP A 184 -12.86 18.47 4.59
N GLY A 185 -12.77 17.49 3.69
CA GLY A 185 -13.78 16.46 3.52
C GLY A 185 -13.47 15.16 4.26
N VAL A 186 -14.47 14.28 4.28
CA VAL A 186 -14.41 12.90 4.77
C VAL A 186 -15.23 12.03 3.81
N LEU A 187 -14.56 11.06 3.19
CA LEU A 187 -15.18 10.10 2.28
C LEU A 187 -14.85 8.68 2.75
N CYS A 188 -15.87 7.86 2.97
CA CYS A 188 -15.71 6.47 3.35
C CYS A 188 -15.86 5.54 2.14
N GLY A 189 -15.07 4.48 2.12
CA GLY A 189 -15.12 3.45 1.09
C GLY A 189 -13.82 2.69 0.93
N ASP A 190 -13.65 2.13 -0.26
CA ASP A 190 -12.59 1.18 -0.58
C ASP A 190 -11.31 1.88 -1.01
N ALA A 191 -10.19 1.16 -0.93
CA ALA A 191 -8.86 1.72 -1.17
C ALA A 191 -8.71 2.11 -2.64
N LEU A 192 -8.19 3.32 -2.86
CA LEU A 192 -7.90 3.86 -4.19
C LEU A 192 -6.44 4.29 -4.25
N GLN A 193 -5.69 3.80 -5.21
CA GLN A 193 -4.29 4.16 -5.40
C GLN A 193 -4.14 4.99 -6.67
N HIS A 194 -3.34 6.05 -6.59
CA HIS A 194 -3.03 6.93 -7.71
C HIS A 194 -1.79 6.44 -8.46
N TYR A 195 -1.61 6.93 -9.68
CA TYR A 195 -0.38 6.63 -10.41
C TYR A 195 0.85 7.07 -9.58
N PRO A 196 1.86 6.21 -9.39
CA PRO A 196 2.85 6.38 -8.31
C PRO A 196 3.87 7.50 -8.52
N VAL A 197 3.81 8.19 -9.66
CA VAL A 197 4.60 9.36 -10.03
C VAL A 197 3.68 10.38 -10.71
N GLN A 198 3.96 11.67 -10.58
CA GLN A 198 3.25 12.67 -11.38
C GLN A 198 3.66 12.53 -12.86
N THR A 199 2.78 11.94 -13.69
CA THR A 199 3.03 11.68 -15.11
C THR A 199 3.01 12.95 -15.95
N ASN A 200 2.29 13.99 -15.49
CA ASN A 200 2.18 15.26 -16.19
C ASN A 200 2.68 16.43 -15.31
N PRO A 201 3.98 16.77 -15.41
CA PRO A 201 4.57 17.89 -14.67
C PRO A 201 3.87 19.23 -14.95
N ALA A 202 3.23 19.40 -16.12
CA ALA A 202 2.52 20.61 -16.49
C ALA A 202 1.27 20.87 -15.65
N LYS A 203 0.71 19.84 -14.99
CA LYS A 203 -0.37 20.02 -14.02
C LYS A 203 0.11 20.73 -12.74
N GLY A 204 1.42 20.80 -12.52
CA GLY A 204 2.02 21.39 -11.33
C GLY A 204 1.96 20.46 -10.10
N PRO A 205 2.70 20.81 -9.03
CA PRO A 205 2.88 19.94 -7.87
C PRO A 205 1.64 19.78 -6.97
N GLY A 206 0.66 20.68 -7.10
CA GLY A 206 -0.58 20.65 -6.30
C GLY A 206 -1.79 20.06 -7.04
N ALA A 207 -1.62 19.59 -8.27
CA ALA A 207 -2.71 19.02 -9.04
C ALA A 207 -2.94 17.54 -8.74
N ASP A 208 -4.20 17.15 -8.85
CA ASP A 208 -4.63 15.76 -8.75
C ASP A 208 -3.90 14.87 -9.76
N VAL A 209 -3.63 13.64 -9.34
CA VAL A 209 -3.07 12.58 -10.19
C VAL A 209 -4.16 11.58 -10.48
N GLU A 210 -4.17 11.07 -11.71
CA GLU A 210 -5.14 10.10 -12.13
C GLU A 210 -5.09 8.83 -11.24
N PRO A 211 -6.26 8.29 -10.85
CA PRO A 211 -6.34 6.98 -10.21
C PRO A 211 -5.70 5.89 -11.08
N LEU A 212 -4.96 4.99 -10.47
CA LEU A 212 -4.36 3.83 -11.14
C LEU A 212 -5.23 2.60 -10.94
N TYR A 213 -5.53 2.24 -9.69
CA TYR A 213 -6.35 1.09 -9.35
C TYR A 213 -7.12 1.30 -8.05
N MET A 214 -8.15 0.49 -7.85
CA MET A 214 -8.80 0.28 -6.55
C MET A 214 -8.78 -1.20 -6.19
N ASN A 215 -8.87 -1.50 -4.90
CA ASN A 215 -9.08 -2.85 -4.38
C ASN A 215 -10.37 -2.84 -3.55
N SER A 216 -11.27 -3.78 -3.82
CA SER A 216 -12.60 -3.81 -3.20
C SER A 216 -13.25 -5.20 -3.22
N ASP A 217 -13.69 -5.64 -2.05
CA ASP A 217 -14.61 -6.79 -1.90
C ASP A 217 -15.99 -6.52 -2.53
N ASN A 218 -16.36 -5.24 -2.68
CA ASN A 218 -17.64 -4.79 -3.20
C ASN A 218 -17.60 -4.58 -4.72
N ILE A 219 -16.72 -5.28 -5.44
CA ILE A 219 -16.48 -5.05 -6.88
C ILE A 219 -17.75 -5.13 -7.75
N VAL A 220 -18.76 -5.89 -7.28
CA VAL A 220 -20.08 -6.08 -7.92
C VAL A 220 -21.10 -4.97 -7.63
N GLU A 221 -20.87 -4.19 -6.57
CA GLU A 221 -21.74 -3.09 -6.16
C GLU A 221 -21.38 -1.77 -6.87
N TRP A 222 -20.13 -1.62 -7.30
CA TRP A 222 -19.69 -0.43 -8.02
C TRP A 222 -20.34 -0.34 -9.40
N GLY A 223 -20.83 0.85 -9.75
CA GLY A 223 -21.43 1.11 -11.06
C GLY A 223 -22.91 0.74 -11.18
N GLN A 224 -23.61 0.42 -10.09
CA GLN A 224 -25.08 0.39 -10.09
C GLN A 224 -25.65 1.81 -10.20
N GLU A 225 -26.61 2.01 -11.13
CA GLU A 225 -27.12 3.32 -11.56
C GLU A 225 -27.89 4.15 -10.51
N SER A 226 -27.90 3.78 -9.22
CA SER A 226 -28.65 4.52 -8.19
C SER A 226 -27.79 5.37 -7.24
N ARG A 227 -26.47 5.16 -7.17
CA ARG A 227 -25.61 5.84 -6.19
C ARG A 227 -24.52 6.67 -6.86
N ARG A 228 -24.47 7.95 -6.48
CA ARG A 228 -23.38 8.83 -6.90
C ARG A 228 -22.11 8.42 -6.19
N LEU A 229 -21.08 8.15 -6.99
CA LEU A 229 -19.77 7.73 -6.50
C LEU A 229 -18.80 8.92 -6.47
N TYR A 230 -17.96 8.93 -5.45
CA TYR A 230 -16.91 9.90 -5.23
C TYR A 230 -15.57 9.19 -5.09
N ARG A 231 -14.51 9.96 -5.32
CA ARG A 231 -13.13 9.59 -4.99
C ARG A 231 -12.41 10.71 -4.30
N THR A 232 -11.30 10.40 -3.63
CA THR A 232 -10.38 11.42 -3.12
C THR A 232 -9.36 11.84 -4.17
N ALA A 233 -9.00 13.11 -4.18
CA ALA A 233 -7.81 13.58 -4.89
C ALA A 233 -6.53 12.93 -4.33
N ALA A 234 -5.50 12.82 -5.17
CA ALA A 234 -4.17 12.37 -4.76
C ALA A 234 -3.58 13.31 -3.70
N ARG A 235 -2.88 12.73 -2.72
CA ARG A 235 -2.17 13.49 -1.67
C ARG A 235 -0.77 12.91 -1.48
N PRO A 236 0.24 13.72 -1.13
CA PRO A 236 1.59 13.21 -0.86
C PRO A 236 1.58 12.15 0.24
N ALA A 237 2.35 11.08 0.07
CA ALA A 237 2.47 9.99 1.03
C ALA A 237 2.95 10.46 2.42
N GLU A 238 3.75 11.53 2.45
CA GLU A 238 4.32 12.09 3.69
C GLU A 238 3.30 12.88 4.54
N LEU A 239 2.16 13.27 3.97
CA LEU A 239 1.14 14.04 4.66
C LEU A 239 0.50 13.18 5.76
N TYR A 240 0.49 13.70 6.99
CA TYR A 240 -0.21 13.08 8.12
C TYR A 240 -1.42 13.93 8.52
N PRO A 241 -2.66 13.51 8.20
CA PRO A 241 -3.86 14.30 8.53
C PRO A 241 -4.22 14.22 10.03
N GLY A 242 -3.76 13.19 10.74
CA GLY A 242 -4.04 12.96 12.16
C GLY A 242 -4.37 11.50 12.47
N SER A 243 -4.76 11.21 13.71
CA SER A 243 -5.18 9.88 14.14
C SER A 243 -6.65 9.61 13.82
N PHE A 244 -6.94 8.44 13.25
CA PHE A 244 -8.31 7.93 13.09
C PHE A 244 -9.00 7.71 14.43
N THR A 245 -8.27 7.20 15.44
CA THR A 245 -8.79 6.96 16.79
C THR A 245 -9.23 8.27 17.44
N GLU A 246 -8.40 9.31 17.38
CA GLU A 246 -8.72 10.63 17.94
C GLU A 246 -9.91 11.29 17.21
N ARG A 247 -9.97 11.16 15.88
CA ARG A 247 -11.08 11.65 15.06
C ARG A 247 -12.34 10.80 15.18
N LYS A 248 -12.28 9.62 15.82
CA LYS A 248 -13.38 8.65 15.95
C LYS A 248 -13.97 8.23 14.61
N LEU A 249 -13.12 8.08 13.60
CA LEU A 249 -13.50 7.65 12.26
C LEU A 249 -13.03 6.22 12.02
N LEU A 250 -13.80 5.47 11.22
CA LEU A 250 -13.34 4.19 10.70
C LEU A 250 -12.14 4.42 9.78
N GLN A 251 -11.22 3.46 9.74
CA GLN A 251 -10.06 3.55 8.83
C GLN A 251 -10.46 3.66 7.36
N THR A 252 -11.62 3.14 6.99
CA THR A 252 -12.20 3.24 5.65
C THR A 252 -12.61 4.67 5.28
N CYS A 253 -12.57 5.61 6.23
CA CYS A 253 -13.02 7.00 6.12
C CYS A 253 -11.88 8.01 6.25
N PRO A 254 -10.96 8.13 5.28
CA PRO A 254 -9.94 9.17 5.31
C PRO A 254 -10.58 10.55 5.40
N PHE A 255 -9.93 11.39 6.19
CA PHE A 255 -10.34 12.76 6.48
C PHE A 255 -9.27 13.75 6.03
N ASP A 256 -9.64 15.02 6.08
CA ASP A 256 -8.90 16.15 5.54
C ASP A 256 -8.54 15.87 4.06
N VAL A 257 -9.54 15.38 3.31
CA VAL A 257 -9.45 15.02 1.88
C VAL A 257 -10.19 16.02 1.01
N THR A 258 -9.71 16.19 -0.22
CA THR A 258 -10.50 16.78 -1.30
C THR A 258 -11.29 15.67 -1.99
N THR A 259 -12.60 15.78 -1.98
CA THR A 259 -13.54 14.83 -2.57
C THR A 259 -13.96 15.29 -3.96
N MET A 260 -13.95 14.37 -4.91
CA MET A 260 -14.23 14.60 -6.32
C MET A 260 -15.23 13.57 -6.82
N GLU A 261 -15.99 13.92 -7.83
CA GLU A 261 -16.75 12.91 -8.58
C GLU A 261 -15.79 12.10 -9.46
N LEU A 262 -16.18 10.86 -9.76
CA LEU A 262 -15.44 10.09 -10.74
C LEU A 262 -15.51 10.76 -12.12
N ALA A 263 -14.39 10.76 -12.81
CA ALA A 263 -14.34 11.19 -14.19
C ALA A 263 -15.19 10.23 -15.07
N PRO A 264 -15.72 10.69 -16.21
CA PRO A 264 -16.55 9.85 -17.09
C PRO A 264 -15.89 8.53 -17.50
N LEU A 265 -14.57 8.55 -17.76
CA LEU A 265 -13.80 7.35 -18.09
C LEU A 265 -13.68 6.39 -16.89
N GLU A 266 -13.45 6.92 -15.69
CA GLU A 266 -13.37 6.11 -14.46
C GLU A 266 -14.71 5.41 -14.19
N ALA A 267 -15.82 6.15 -14.30
CA ALA A 267 -17.17 5.59 -14.16
C ALA A 267 -17.47 4.54 -15.24
N MET A 268 -17.10 4.80 -16.51
CA MET A 268 -17.28 3.86 -17.60
C MET A 268 -16.54 2.54 -17.36
N LEU A 269 -15.31 2.58 -16.82
CA LEU A 269 -14.54 1.36 -16.51
C LEU A 269 -15.18 0.53 -15.40
N LEU A 270 -15.74 1.17 -14.37
CA LEU A 270 -16.51 0.48 -13.32
C LEU A 270 -17.74 -0.21 -13.91
N THR A 271 -18.51 0.49 -14.76
CA THR A 271 -19.67 -0.10 -15.46
C THR A 271 -19.26 -1.26 -16.37
N GLN A 272 -18.12 -1.16 -17.06
CA GLN A 272 -17.62 -2.23 -17.93
C GLN A 272 -17.24 -3.48 -17.14
N ARG A 273 -16.61 -3.34 -15.96
CA ARG A 273 -16.32 -4.47 -15.08
C ARG A 273 -17.60 -5.20 -14.68
N LYS A 274 -18.64 -4.46 -14.30
CA LYS A 274 -19.94 -5.04 -13.98
C LYS A 274 -20.51 -5.85 -15.16
N LYS A 275 -20.48 -5.31 -16.37
CA LYS A 275 -20.94 -6.07 -17.57
C LYS A 275 -20.19 -7.39 -17.73
N PHE A 276 -18.90 -7.45 -17.41
CA PHE A 276 -18.16 -8.71 -17.43
C PHE A 276 -18.56 -9.66 -16.31
N TYR A 277 -18.89 -9.14 -15.13
CA TYR A 277 -19.45 -9.93 -14.05
C TYR A 277 -20.79 -10.54 -14.46
N ASP A 278 -21.73 -9.74 -14.97
CA ASP A 278 -23.07 -10.20 -15.39
C ASP A 278 -22.96 -11.33 -16.45
N VAL A 279 -22.05 -11.20 -17.43
CA VAL A 279 -21.79 -12.26 -18.43
C VAL A 279 -21.26 -13.55 -17.81
N VAL A 280 -20.40 -13.47 -16.79
CA VAL A 280 -19.83 -14.65 -16.12
C VAL A 280 -20.84 -15.28 -15.17
N GLU A 281 -21.68 -14.48 -14.51
CA GLU A 281 -22.80 -14.94 -13.68
C GLU A 281 -23.78 -15.76 -14.52
N ASP A 282 -24.17 -15.25 -15.69
CA ASP A 282 -25.02 -15.98 -16.65
C ASP A 282 -24.43 -17.35 -17.02
N TRP A 283 -23.10 -17.46 -17.21
CA TRP A 283 -22.45 -18.75 -17.51
C TRP A 283 -22.48 -19.73 -16.34
N ILE A 284 -22.44 -19.24 -15.10
CA ILE A 284 -22.54 -20.07 -13.90
C ILE A 284 -23.96 -20.61 -13.78
N ASP A 285 -24.96 -19.75 -13.99
CA ASP A 285 -26.37 -20.13 -13.96
C ASP A 285 -26.72 -21.12 -15.10
N GLU A 286 -26.23 -20.89 -16.32
CA GLU A 286 -26.38 -21.83 -17.44
C GLU A 286 -25.73 -23.19 -17.15
N ARG A 287 -24.56 -23.23 -16.50
CA ARG A 287 -23.88 -24.50 -16.14
C ARG A 287 -24.51 -25.21 -14.95
N SER A 288 -25.11 -24.48 -14.02
CA SER A 288 -25.91 -25.06 -12.93
C SER A 288 -27.14 -25.80 -13.45
N SER A 289 -27.62 -25.45 -14.65
CA SER A 289 -28.70 -26.16 -15.35
C SER A 289 -28.25 -27.41 -16.10
N THR A 290 -26.93 -27.64 -16.25
CA THR A 290 -26.42 -28.74 -17.09
C THR A 290 -25.46 -29.72 -16.43
N TRP A 291 -24.66 -29.39 -15.42
CA TRP A 291 -23.84 -30.41 -14.73
C TRP A 291 -23.46 -30.04 -13.30
N TRP A 292 -24.13 -30.65 -12.32
CA TRP A 292 -23.58 -31.16 -11.05
C TRP A 292 -24.61 -32.10 -10.37
N GLN A 293 -24.44 -33.42 -10.54
CA GLN A 293 -24.82 -34.40 -9.51
C GLN A 293 -23.53 -34.92 -8.88
N PRO A 294 -23.17 -34.50 -7.67
CA PRO A 294 -22.08 -35.11 -6.94
C PRO A 294 -22.59 -36.36 -6.22
N PHE A 295 -22.15 -37.53 -6.70
CA PHE A 295 -22.17 -38.85 -6.07
C PHE A 295 -23.53 -39.57 -5.96
N ALA A 296 -23.82 -40.38 -6.99
CA ALA A 296 -24.36 -41.72 -6.84
C ALA A 296 -23.26 -42.74 -7.18
#